data_AF-A0A7K2QCW0-F1
#
_entry.id   AF-A0A7K2QCW0-F1
#
_cell.length_a   1.000
_cell.length_b   1.000
_cell.length_c   1.000
_cell.angle_alpha   90.00
_cell.angle_beta   90.00
_cell.angle_gamma   90.00
#
_symmetry.space_group_name_H-M   'P 1'
#
loop_
_entity.id
_entity.type
_entity.pdbx_description
1 polymer ?
#
loop_
_entity_poly.entity_id
_entity_poly.type
_entity_poly.pdbx_seq_one_letter_code
_entity_poly.pdbx_strand_id
1 'polypeptide(L)'
;MPYARACAGELVDGFAADGSAELVEAYARRLPGMVVGRLIGLDPADVPAAVHGGYRAEELLFRPLSPEGQAAAAEDVVALQHLLDGYVRERRARPREDMCSVMVAALAPGDAELTV
;
A
#
# COMPACT_ATOMS: atom_id res chain seq x y z
N MET A 1 -18.45 6.90 3.10
CA MET A 1 -17.20 6.22 3.49
C MET A 1 -17.04 6.18 5.02
N PRO A 2 -17.74 5.31 5.76
CA PRO A 2 -17.65 5.25 7.22
C PRO A 2 -16.23 4.96 7.73
N TYR A 3 -15.49 4.06 7.06
CA TYR A 3 -14.13 3.72 7.46
C TYR A 3 -13.13 4.88 7.31
N ALA A 4 -13.15 5.59 6.18
CA ALA A 4 -12.28 6.75 5.98
C ALA A 4 -12.52 7.83 7.04
N ARG A 5 -13.77 8.01 7.49
CA ARG A 5 -14.09 8.91 8.60
C ARG A 5 -13.49 8.42 9.93
N ALA A 6 -13.53 7.12 10.20
CA ALA A 6 -12.93 6.56 11.41
C ALA A 6 -11.41 6.75 11.42
N CYS A 7 -10.71 6.39 10.33
CA CYS A 7 -9.26 6.62 10.21
C CYS A 7 -8.89 8.10 10.36
N ALA A 8 -9.68 8.99 9.76
CA ALA A 8 -9.47 10.43 9.90
C ALA A 8 -9.57 10.88 11.36
N GLY A 9 -10.58 10.38 12.10
CA GLY A 9 -10.73 10.63 13.54
C GLY A 9 -9.53 10.13 14.33
N GLU A 10 -9.14 8.87 14.16
CA GLU A 10 -8.00 8.26 14.85
C GLU A 10 -6.68 9.01 14.63
N LEU A 11 -6.43 9.45 13.38
CA LEU A 11 -5.24 10.24 13.07
C LEU A 11 -5.26 11.60 13.77
N VAL A 12 -6.40 12.30 13.76
CA VAL A 12 -6.56 13.59 14.44
C VAL A 12 -6.41 13.44 15.95
N ASP A 13 -7.03 12.43 16.54
CA ASP A 13 -6.94 12.14 17.98
C ASP A 13 -5.49 11.90 18.42
N GLY A 14 -4.64 11.38 17.53
CA GLY A 14 -3.23 11.14 17.77
C GLY A 14 -2.35 12.40 17.92
N PHE A 15 -2.79 13.57 17.46
CA PHE A 15 -2.04 14.83 17.57
C PHE A 15 -2.86 16.01 18.12
N ALA A 16 -4.17 15.83 18.35
CA ALA A 16 -5.06 16.91 18.77
C ALA A 16 -4.64 17.56 20.10
N ALA A 17 -4.06 16.78 21.03
CA ALA A 17 -3.62 17.27 22.33
C ALA A 17 -2.38 18.19 22.25
N ASP A 18 -1.59 18.09 21.16
CA ASP A 18 -0.33 18.81 21.01
C ASP A 18 -0.54 20.27 20.57
N GLY A 19 -1.77 20.65 20.19
CA GLY A 19 -2.13 22.00 19.73
C GLY A 19 -1.54 22.39 18.37
N SER A 20 -0.70 21.55 17.77
CA SER A 20 -0.09 21.73 16.45
C SER A 20 0.38 20.38 15.89
N ALA A 21 0.47 20.25 14.57
CA ALA A 21 1.01 19.07 13.90
C ALA A 21 1.57 19.42 12.53
N GLU A 22 2.56 18.64 12.05
CA GLU A 22 2.94 18.66 10.65
C GLU A 22 1.92 17.82 9.86
N LEU A 23 1.09 18.51 9.07
CA LEU A 23 -0.11 17.91 8.47
C LEU A 23 0.21 16.81 7.45
N VAL A 24 1.33 16.91 6.73
CA VAL A 24 1.66 15.96 5.67
C VAL A 24 2.07 14.60 6.26
N GLU A 25 3.01 14.60 7.20
CA GLU A 25 3.50 13.45 7.97
C GLU A 25 2.43 12.84 8.85
N ALA A 26 1.70 13.68 9.60
CA ALA A 26 0.79 13.21 10.63
C ALA A 26 -0.55 12.71 10.06
N TYR A 27 -0.95 13.20 8.88
CA TYR A 27 -2.28 12.93 8.35
C TYR A 27 -2.29 12.60 6.86
N ALA A 28 -1.83 13.52 6.00
CA ALA A 28 -2.08 13.43 4.56
C ALA A 28 -1.42 12.22 3.90
N ARG A 29 -0.22 11.81 4.37
CA ARG A 29 0.44 10.59 3.90
C ARG A 29 -0.10 9.30 4.49
N ARG A 30 -0.82 9.38 5.61
CA ARG A 30 -1.30 8.19 6.32
C ARG A 30 -2.71 7.79 5.91
N LEU A 31 -3.63 8.77 5.89
CA LEU A 31 -5.05 8.51 5.67
C LEU A 31 -5.34 7.74 4.37
N PRO A 32 -4.82 8.13 3.19
CA PRO A 32 -5.09 7.40 1.96
C PRO A 32 -4.55 5.96 2.02
N GLY A 33 -3.35 5.77 2.58
CA GLY A 33 -2.74 4.45 2.77
C GLY A 33 -3.60 3.53 3.63
N MET A 34 -4.09 4.01 4.77
CA MET A 34 -4.98 3.24 5.66
C MET A 34 -6.29 2.83 4.97
N VAL A 35 -6.87 3.75 4.19
CA VAL A 35 -8.13 3.51 3.48
C VAL A 35 -7.94 2.50 2.35
N VAL A 36 -6.95 2.72 1.48
CA VAL A 36 -6.67 1.88 0.33
C VAL A 36 -6.15 0.50 0.76
N GLY A 37 -5.29 0.44 1.77
CA GLY A 37 -4.77 -0.82 2.32
C GLY A 37 -5.90 -1.74 2.77
N ARG A 38 -6.90 -1.22 3.50
CA ARG A 38 -8.08 -2.00 3.87
C ARG A 38 -8.93 -2.42 2.67
N LEU A 39 -9.12 -1.55 1.68
CA LEU A 39 -9.90 -1.88 0.48
C LEU A 39 -9.24 -3.02 -0.30
N ILE A 40 -7.92 -2.97 -0.49
CA ILE A 40 -7.14 -4.03 -1.11
C ILE A 40 -7.23 -5.33 -0.29
N GLY A 41 -7.25 -5.21 1.04
CA GLY A 41 -7.23 -6.35 1.96
C GLY A 41 -5.82 -6.66 2.50
N LEU A 42 -4.97 -5.63 2.58
CA LEU A 42 -3.65 -5.70 3.21
C LEU A 42 -3.78 -5.78 4.74
N ASP A 43 -2.82 -6.44 5.38
CA ASP A 43 -2.62 -6.33 6.82
C ASP A 43 -2.24 -4.88 7.18
N PRO A 44 -2.85 -4.26 8.20
CA PRO A 44 -2.50 -2.91 8.64
C PRO A 44 -1.00 -2.70 8.91
N ALA A 45 -0.27 -3.73 9.34
CA ALA A 45 1.16 -3.67 9.60
C ALA A 45 2.01 -3.51 8.31
N ASP A 46 1.49 -3.97 7.17
CA ASP A 46 2.17 -3.91 5.88
C ASP A 46 1.86 -2.63 5.10
N VAL A 47 0.78 -1.91 5.46
CA VAL A 47 0.36 -0.67 4.79
C VAL A 47 1.49 0.38 4.71
N PRO A 48 2.28 0.65 5.77
CA PRO A 48 3.39 1.60 5.68
C PRO A 48 4.43 1.22 4.63
N ALA A 49 4.79 -0.07 4.55
CA ALA A 49 5.75 -0.56 3.56
C ALA A 49 5.17 -0.46 2.13
N ALA A 50 3.88 -0.78 1.97
CA ALA A 50 3.21 -0.66 0.69
C ALA A 50 3.16 0.79 0.18
N VAL A 51 2.85 1.74 1.09
CA VAL A 51 2.83 3.18 0.80
C VAL A 51 4.22 3.70 0.43
N HIS A 52 5.25 3.31 1.20
CA HIS A 52 6.64 3.64 0.90
C HIS A 52 7.01 3.20 -0.52
N GLY A 53 6.84 1.91 -0.83
CA GLY A 53 7.15 1.38 -2.16
C GLY A 53 6.39 2.09 -3.29
N GLY A 54 5.13 2.51 -3.04
CA GLY A 54 4.35 3.28 -3.99
C GLY A 54 4.95 4.66 -4.31
N TYR A 55 5.44 5.37 -3.29
CA TYR A 55 6.17 6.62 -3.50
C TYR A 55 7.51 6.39 -4.21
N ARG A 56 8.24 5.33 -3.86
CA ARG A 56 9.50 4.99 -4.54
C ARG A 56 9.29 4.63 -6.02
N ALA A 57 8.18 3.97 -6.35
CA ALA A 57 7.78 3.71 -7.73
C ALA A 57 7.47 5.01 -8.49
N GLU A 58 6.73 5.94 -7.87
CA GLU A 58 6.46 7.27 -8.46
C GLU A 58 7.76 8.02 -8.72
N GLU A 59 8.66 8.08 -7.74
CA GLU A 59 9.94 8.75 -7.88
C GLU A 59 10.78 8.14 -9.00
N LEU A 60 10.89 6.81 -9.04
CA LEU A 60 11.66 6.09 -10.06
C LEU A 60 11.13 6.36 -11.47
N LEU A 61 9.82 6.48 -11.64
CA LEU A 61 9.17 6.67 -12.94
C LEU A 61 9.15 8.12 -13.41
N PHE A 62 9.00 9.08 -12.49
CA PHE A 62 8.65 10.46 -12.84
C PHE A 62 9.66 11.51 -12.39
N ARG A 63 10.70 11.16 -11.63
CA ARG A 63 11.70 12.10 -11.13
C ARG A 63 13.07 11.83 -11.73
N PRO A 64 13.86 12.87 -12.02
CA PRO A 64 15.25 12.69 -12.42
C PRO A 64 16.10 12.30 -11.20
N LEU A 65 16.46 11.03 -11.11
CA LEU A 65 17.32 10.48 -10.05
C LEU A 65 18.73 10.17 -10.59
N SER A 66 19.75 10.25 -9.74
CA SER A 66 21.08 9.73 -10.07
C SER A 66 21.03 8.20 -10.28
N PRO A 67 22.02 7.59 -10.94
CA PRO A 67 22.07 6.12 -11.08
C PRO A 67 21.95 5.38 -9.75
N GLU A 68 22.59 5.86 -8.69
CA GLU A 68 22.51 5.29 -7.34
C GLU A 68 21.11 5.48 -6.74
N GLY A 69 20.50 6.64 -6.96
CA GLY A 69 19.13 6.91 -6.51
C GLY A 69 18.09 6.04 -7.22
N GLN A 70 18.28 5.77 -8.51
CA GLN A 70 17.44 4.84 -9.28
C GLN A 70 17.58 3.41 -8.76
N ALA A 71 18.82 2.95 -8.49
CA ALA A 71 19.05 1.62 -7.94
C ALA A 71 18.36 1.44 -6.58
N ALA A 72 18.52 2.40 -5.66
CA ALA A 72 17.86 2.36 -4.35
C ALA A 72 16.32 2.39 -4.47
N ALA A 73 15.75 3.24 -5.33
CA ALA A 73 14.31 3.25 -5.56
C ALA A 73 13.82 1.93 -6.18
N ALA A 74 14.56 1.34 -7.11
CA ALA A 74 14.23 0.06 -7.71
C ALA A 74 14.23 -1.08 -6.67
N GLU A 75 15.19 -1.10 -5.73
CA GLU A 75 15.22 -2.07 -4.63
C GLU A 75 13.96 -1.98 -3.76
N ASP A 76 13.52 -0.78 -3.40
CA ASP A 76 12.27 -0.56 -2.65
C ASP A 76 11.04 -1.02 -3.44
N VAL A 77 11.01 -0.77 -4.75
CA VAL A 77 9.92 -1.20 -5.63
C VAL A 77 9.86 -2.72 -5.74
N VAL A 78 11.01 -3.40 -5.82
CA VAL A 78 11.07 -4.87 -5.80
C VAL A 78 10.57 -5.41 -4.46
N ALA A 79 10.89 -4.76 -3.34
CA ALA A 79 10.34 -5.14 -2.04
C ALA A 79 8.81 -5.01 -2.00
N LEU A 80 8.24 -3.93 -2.57
CA LEU A 80 6.79 -3.79 -2.75
C LEU A 80 6.20 -4.90 -3.61
N GLN A 81 6.84 -5.23 -4.74
CA GLN A 81 6.38 -6.28 -5.64
C GLN A 81 6.31 -7.63 -4.91
N HIS A 82 7.34 -8.00 -4.15
CA HIS A 82 7.34 -9.24 -3.36
C HIS A 82 6.25 -9.26 -2.29
N LEU A 83 6.02 -8.13 -1.61
CA LEU A 83 4.93 -8.00 -0.64
C LEU A 83 3.58 -8.28 -1.31
N LEU A 84 3.29 -7.59 -2.42
CA LEU A 84 2.02 -7.74 -3.14
C LEU A 84 1.85 -9.13 -3.77
N ASP A 85 2.92 -9.73 -4.30
CA ASP A 85 2.91 -11.10 -4.82
C ASP A 85 2.51 -12.11 -3.73
N GLY A 86 2.99 -11.92 -2.50
CA GLY A 86 2.57 -12.71 -1.34
C GLY A 86 1.05 -12.69 -1.12
N TYR A 87 0.46 -11.48 -1.13
CA TYR A 87 -1.01 -11.32 -1.02
C TYR A 87 -1.75 -11.98 -2.18
N VAL A 88 -1.27 -11.78 -3.41
CA VAL A 88 -1.88 -12.36 -4.61
C VAL A 88 -1.89 -13.88 -4.54
N ARG A 89 -0.75 -14.52 -4.20
CA ARG A 89 -0.66 -15.97 -4.03
C ARG A 89 -1.57 -16.47 -2.93
N GLU A 90 -1.62 -15.77 -1.79
CA GLU A 90 -2.47 -16.14 -0.68
C GLU A 90 -3.95 -16.07 -1.06
N ARG A 91 -4.41 -14.98 -1.69
CA ARG A 91 -5.81 -14.82 -2.12
C ARG A 91 -6.19 -15.75 -3.25
N ARG A 92 -5.24 -16.17 -4.09
CA ARG A 92 -5.48 -17.22 -5.08
C ARG A 92 -5.75 -18.57 -4.42
N ALA A 93 -4.96 -18.94 -3.40
CA ALA A 93 -5.14 -20.19 -2.67
C ALA A 93 -6.34 -20.17 -1.72
N ARG A 94 -6.64 -19.01 -1.12
CA ARG A 94 -7.71 -18.79 -0.14
C ARG A 94 -8.36 -17.42 -0.37
N PRO A 95 -9.32 -17.34 -1.31
CA PRO A 95 -10.03 -16.09 -1.57
C PRO A 95 -10.73 -15.56 -0.31
N ARG A 96 -10.80 -14.24 -0.20
CA ARG A 96 -11.49 -13.51 0.86
C ARG A 96 -12.47 -12.49 0.26
N GLU A 97 -13.30 -11.88 1.10
CA GLU A 97 -14.16 -10.77 0.69
C GLU A 97 -13.38 -9.44 0.67
N ASP A 98 -12.42 -9.33 -0.27
CA ASP A 98 -11.60 -8.13 -0.47
C ASP A 98 -11.32 -7.85 -1.96
N MET A 99 -10.85 -6.64 -2.26
CA MET A 99 -10.57 -6.24 -3.64
C MET A 99 -9.45 -7.06 -4.27
N CYS A 100 -8.43 -7.47 -3.50
CA CYS A 100 -7.36 -8.34 -4.01
C CYS A 100 -7.94 -9.65 -4.57
N SER A 101 -8.83 -10.31 -3.83
CA SER A 101 -9.47 -11.56 -4.28
C SER A 101 -10.30 -11.35 -5.55
N VAL A 102 -11.03 -10.23 -5.64
CA VAL A 102 -11.79 -9.87 -6.85
C VAL A 102 -10.86 -9.69 -8.06
N MET A 103 -9.74 -8.98 -7.89
CA MET A 103 -8.76 -8.77 -8.96
C MET A 103 -8.10 -10.07 -9.39
N VAL A 104 -7.68 -10.92 -8.44
CA VAL A 104 -7.07 -12.22 -8.71
C VAL A 104 -8.03 -13.13 -9.48
N ALA A 105 -9.29 -13.22 -9.06
CA ALA A 105 -10.29 -14.04 -9.74
C ALA A 105 -10.55 -13.56 -11.19
N ALA A 106 -10.49 -12.25 -11.44
CA ALA A 106 -10.71 -11.67 -12.77
C ALA A 106 -9.50 -11.79 -13.70
N LEU A 107 -8.28 -11.65 -13.18
CA LEU A 107 -7.06 -11.52 -13.98
C LEU A 107 -6.23 -12.80 -14.07
N ALA A 108 -6.37 -13.73 -13.12
CA ALA A 108 -5.65 -14.99 -13.09
C ALA A 108 -6.59 -16.18 -12.82
N PRO A 109 -7.56 -16.46 -13.72
CA PRO A 109 -8.50 -17.55 -13.51
C PRO A 109 -7.80 -18.91 -13.52
N GLY A 110 -8.26 -19.84 -12.68
CA GLY A 110 -7.76 -21.22 -12.59
C GLY A 110 -6.54 -21.38 -11.68
N ASP A 111 -5.74 -22.41 -11.89
CA ASP A 111 -4.61 -22.86 -11.04
C ASP A 111 -3.23 -22.82 -11.73
N ALA A 112 -3.17 -22.38 -12.98
CA ALA A 112 -1.91 -22.20 -13.72
C ALA A 112 -0.93 -21.27 -13.00
N GLU A 113 0.37 -21.55 -13.11
CA GLU A 113 1.43 -20.78 -12.45
C GLU A 113 1.34 -19.28 -12.80
N LEU A 114 1.49 -18.41 -11.78
CA LEU A 114 1.60 -16.97 -12.02
C LEU A 114 2.95 -16.71 -12.69
N THR A 115 2.93 -16.25 -13.94
CA THR A 115 4.15 -15.86 -14.65
C THR A 115 4.66 -14.53 -14.09
N VAL A 116 5.93 -14.52 -13.71
CA VAL A 116 6.69 -13.34 -13.29
C VAL A 116 7.09 -12.52 -14.51
#